data_AF-A0A8C4S241-F1
#
_entry.id   AF-A0A8C4S241-F1
#
_cell.length_a   1.000
_cell.length_b   1.000
_cell.length_c   1.000
_cell.angle_alpha   90.00
_cell.angle_beta   90.00
_cell.angle_gamma   90.00
#
_symmetry.space_group_name_H-M   'P 1'
#
loop_
_entity.id
_entity.type
_entity.pdbx_description
1 polymer ?
#
loop_
_entity_poly.entity_id
_entity_poly.type
_entity_poly.pdbx_seq_one_letter_code
_entity_poly.pdbx_strand_id
1 'polypeptide(L)'
;MYQKSSMSRYMKIFLLFVIVMSLGTIYKIWPVYFFENLLAPSRKTMDIMETLFAVPVNTNLSSTTRLLNKDVSAVEEEQLKEALAWPAPEELVSFENSTDPRICSCFIKNLNKTYFVGDTLDVILVARNQLGNLKHYGGDFFQAKIHSPEQKASTYGIVVDHRNGSYTAKFLLLWSGKAQVSIRMIHSSEAVAVIRKLRESDPHKVFFYGYFEHGKTSEKTVCNILETHKNCCCTYVDPITQDTWYCGRPPTLTCDKLKSHSMGGYKAKLSKSDENLLRATVTNIEVPESKIQIHIIQKKITLDLKKCTPGMKVPVPAGFYLQDHWTSFVCSTKTFSQVSQVTSCLRKKNIYMMGDSTLRQWFEYLEQFVPSIKRMDMQTSAKSGPFLAVDSENNIVMRWRAHGVPIRTSKTIFADLHYISNEIRNLGGGPNVVIVFNLCAHFTTLPVRIYIQRVARIRKSIVELLQRSPETTVIIKTANTGYKDVYGSDWLTLQLDIVLRKMFEGIAVVIIDVWQMTSCHYSGENIHPGKTVIQNEVDMFLSFLCPV
;
A
#
# COMPACT_ATOMS: atom_id res chain seq x y z
N MET A 1 -82.00 40.44 35.43
CA MET A 1 -82.05 40.79 33.98
C MET A 1 -80.81 41.63 33.68
N TYR A 2 -79.68 41.07 33.26
CA TYR A 2 -79.33 40.60 31.90
C TYR A 2 -79.68 41.62 30.80
N GLN A 3 -78.66 42.27 30.21
CA GLN A 3 -78.13 41.80 28.92
C GLN A 3 -76.69 42.29 28.68
N LYS A 4 -75.78 41.33 28.55
CA LYS A 4 -74.44 41.49 27.97
C LYS A 4 -74.58 41.70 26.47
N SER A 5 -73.86 42.66 25.91
CA SER A 5 -73.56 42.75 24.48
C SER A 5 -72.10 42.35 24.24
N SER A 6 -71.93 41.58 23.17
CA SER A 6 -70.82 40.70 22.83
C SER A 6 -69.72 41.46 22.07
N MET A 7 -68.51 41.46 22.61
CA MET A 7 -67.31 41.88 21.87
C MET A 7 -66.84 40.69 21.01
N SER A 8 -66.90 40.89 19.70
CA SER A 8 -66.65 39.90 18.64
C SER A 8 -65.33 39.13 18.80
N ARG A 9 -65.40 37.81 18.58
CA ARG A 9 -64.29 36.84 18.58
C ARG A 9 -63.12 37.23 17.65
N TYR A 10 -63.37 38.09 16.66
CA TYR A 10 -62.37 38.61 15.73
C TYR A 10 -61.45 39.69 16.34
N MET A 11 -61.92 40.43 17.35
CA MET A 11 -61.14 41.51 17.98
C MET A 11 -60.04 40.98 18.92
N LYS A 12 -60.24 39.79 19.51
CA LYS A 12 -59.23 39.10 20.33
C LYS A 12 -58.12 38.45 19.51
N ILE A 13 -58.42 38.02 18.27
CA ILE A 13 -57.43 37.43 17.36
C ILE A 13 -56.53 38.52 16.76
N PHE A 14 -57.09 39.70 16.46
CA PHE A 14 -56.31 40.85 15.98
C PHE A 14 -55.35 41.39 17.05
N LEU A 15 -55.77 41.49 18.31
CA LEU A 15 -54.89 41.92 19.41
C LEU A 15 -53.73 40.93 19.68
N LEU A 16 -53.95 39.61 19.53
CA LEU A 16 -52.89 38.63 19.71
C LEU A 16 -51.83 38.69 18.60
N PHE A 17 -52.25 38.99 17.36
CA PHE A 17 -51.33 39.10 16.22
C PHE A 17 -50.46 40.36 16.27
N VAL A 18 -51.00 41.46 16.79
CA VAL A 18 -50.25 42.72 16.98
C VAL A 18 -49.18 42.57 18.08
N ILE A 19 -49.48 41.88 19.19
CA ILE A 19 -48.53 41.67 20.31
C ILE A 19 -47.35 40.78 19.90
N VAL A 20 -47.59 39.73 19.11
CA VAL A 20 -46.53 38.80 18.66
C VAL A 20 -45.57 39.44 17.65
N MET A 21 -46.04 40.36 16.80
CA MET A 21 -45.17 41.08 15.85
C MET A 21 -44.35 42.20 16.51
N SER A 22 -44.85 42.82 17.59
CA SER A 22 -44.13 43.86 18.34
C SER A 22 -43.06 43.33 19.31
N LEU A 23 -43.08 42.03 19.65
CA LEU A 23 -42.00 41.39 20.44
C LEU A 23 -40.83 40.88 19.57
N GLY A 24 -41.03 40.78 18.25
CA GLY A 24 -40.02 40.30 17.29
C GLY A 24 -39.04 41.36 16.77
N THR A 25 -39.16 42.62 17.20
CA THR A 25 -38.38 43.75 16.65
C THR A 25 -37.57 44.54 17.69
N ILE A 26 -37.51 44.10 18.95
CA ILE A 26 -36.79 44.79 20.05
C ILE A 26 -35.43 44.15 20.40
N TYR A 27 -34.97 43.13 19.67
CA TYR A 27 -33.61 42.59 19.83
C TYR A 27 -32.73 42.82 18.59
N LYS A 28 -32.60 44.09 18.18
CA LYS A 28 -31.52 44.56 17.30
C LYS A 28 -31.12 45.99 17.68
N ILE A 29 -29.83 46.16 17.99
CA ILE A 29 -29.02 47.41 18.04
C ILE A 29 -29.22 48.19 19.37
N TRP A 30 -28.24 48.52 20.23
CA TRP A 30 -26.76 48.51 20.38
C TRP A 30 -26.49 49.12 21.80
N PRO A 31 -25.26 49.39 22.28
CA PRO A 31 -23.91 48.94 21.93
C PRO A 31 -23.27 48.22 23.15
N VAL A 32 -21.97 47.91 23.13
CA VAL A 32 -21.03 47.98 24.29
C VAL A 32 -19.75 47.22 23.94
N TYR A 33 -18.69 48.01 23.73
CA TYR A 33 -17.31 47.61 23.93
C TYR A 33 -17.10 47.03 25.33
N PHE A 34 -16.13 46.13 25.49
CA PHE A 34 -15.59 45.66 26.78
C PHE A 34 -16.35 44.50 27.46
N PHE A 35 -16.00 43.27 27.09
CA PHE A 35 -15.56 42.15 27.94
C PHE A 35 -15.71 40.83 27.16
N GLU A 36 -14.61 40.27 26.65
CA GLU A 36 -14.47 38.82 26.47
C GLU A 36 -13.01 38.47 26.14
N ASN A 37 -12.20 38.38 27.20
CA ASN A 37 -11.04 37.52 27.25
C ASN A 37 -11.51 36.23 27.92
N LEU A 38 -11.76 35.18 27.13
CA LEU A 38 -11.63 33.76 27.45
C LEU A 38 -12.42 32.96 26.40
N LEU A 39 -11.79 31.90 25.88
CA LEU A 39 -12.33 30.90 24.94
C LEU A 39 -12.16 31.20 23.44
N ALA A 40 -10.90 31.28 23.01
CA ALA A 40 -10.51 30.87 21.66
C ALA A 40 -9.97 29.42 21.69
N PRO A 41 -10.59 28.43 21.02
CA PRO A 41 -9.93 27.17 20.73
C PRO A 41 -8.98 27.37 19.54
N SER A 42 -7.71 27.05 19.76
CA SER A 42 -6.60 27.23 18.85
C SER A 42 -6.72 26.37 17.58
N ARG A 43 -6.53 27.00 16.42
CA ARG A 43 -6.01 26.36 15.20
C ARG A 43 -4.57 25.91 15.45
N LYS A 44 -4.36 24.78 16.11
CA LYS A 44 -3.04 24.11 16.18
C LYS A 44 -3.19 22.60 16.37
N THR A 45 -3.50 21.88 15.29
CA THR A 45 -3.27 20.42 15.21
C THR A 45 -3.11 19.91 13.78
N MET A 46 -2.81 20.79 12.80
CA MET A 46 -2.53 20.36 11.42
C MET A 46 -1.32 21.04 10.78
N ASP A 47 -0.44 21.66 11.58
CA ASP A 47 0.75 22.39 11.11
C ASP A 47 2.05 21.98 11.86
N ILE A 48 2.08 20.80 12.49
CA ILE A 48 3.27 20.30 13.22
C ILE A 48 3.89 19.06 12.55
N MET A 49 3.54 18.75 11.29
CA MET A 49 4.20 17.68 10.52
C MET A 49 5.00 18.17 9.30
N GLU A 50 5.06 19.48 9.00
CA GLU A 50 5.75 20.00 7.82
C GLU A 50 7.14 20.64 8.07
N THR A 51 7.69 20.57 9.29
CA THR A 51 8.95 21.31 9.64
C THR A 51 10.19 20.45 9.95
N LEU A 52 10.31 19.25 9.38
CA LEU A 52 11.48 18.38 9.61
C LEU A 52 12.38 18.10 8.38
N PHE A 53 12.15 18.72 7.23
CA PHE A 53 13.01 18.51 6.05
C PHE A 53 13.35 19.83 5.33
N ALA A 54 14.36 20.53 5.84
CA ALA A 54 15.05 21.57 5.08
C ALA A 54 16.52 21.63 5.52
N VAL A 55 17.44 21.15 4.68
CA VAL A 55 18.89 21.37 4.84
C VAL A 55 19.50 21.61 3.44
N PRO A 56 20.49 22.53 3.30
CA PRO A 56 20.85 23.13 2.02
C PRO A 56 21.88 22.32 1.24
N VAL A 57 21.84 22.53 -0.08
CA VAL A 57 22.73 21.96 -1.10
C VAL A 57 24.09 22.63 -1.04
N ASN A 58 25.16 21.84 -1.08
CA ASN A 58 26.47 22.34 -1.51
C ASN A 58 27.12 21.32 -2.46
N THR A 59 27.55 21.83 -3.61
CA THR A 59 28.11 21.09 -4.73
C THR A 59 29.62 20.91 -4.57
N ASN A 60 30.14 19.71 -4.84
CA ASN A 60 31.30 19.56 -5.73
C ASN A 60 31.45 18.11 -6.23
N LEU A 61 31.73 18.03 -7.52
CA LEU A 61 31.67 16.88 -8.40
C LEU A 61 33.09 16.34 -8.64
N SER A 62 33.28 15.02 -8.62
CA SER A 62 34.33 14.38 -9.42
C SER A 62 33.97 12.95 -9.78
N SER A 63 34.34 12.60 -11.01
CA SER A 63 33.80 11.56 -11.89
C SER A 63 34.51 10.22 -11.78
N THR A 64 33.77 9.11 -11.95
CA THR A 64 33.99 8.11 -13.04
C THR A 64 32.99 6.94 -12.94
N THR A 65 31.96 6.93 -13.80
CA THR A 65 31.33 5.72 -14.37
C THR A 65 30.32 6.18 -15.43
N ARG A 66 30.71 6.17 -16.71
CA ARG A 66 29.80 6.45 -17.82
C ARG A 66 29.28 5.13 -18.40
N LEU A 67 27.97 5.13 -18.60
CA LEU A 67 27.15 4.23 -19.43
C LEU A 67 26.58 2.99 -18.72
N LEU A 68 25.55 3.22 -17.89
CA LEU A 68 24.31 2.42 -17.80
C LEU A 68 23.31 3.20 -16.89
N ASN A 69 22.11 3.51 -17.41
CA ASN A 69 20.92 4.06 -16.74
C ASN A 69 20.94 5.52 -16.25
N LYS A 70 20.26 6.43 -16.98
CA LYS A 70 19.89 7.78 -16.52
C LYS A 70 18.37 7.95 -16.33
N ASP A 71 17.66 6.89 -15.95
CA ASP A 71 16.23 6.98 -15.62
C ASP A 71 15.98 7.55 -14.21
N VAL A 72 17.03 7.61 -13.38
CA VAL A 72 17.05 8.15 -12.01
C VAL A 72 18.23 9.10 -11.88
N SER A 73 18.00 10.29 -11.31
CA SER A 73 19.08 11.27 -11.09
C SER A 73 19.93 10.90 -9.87
N ALA A 74 21.17 11.39 -9.79
CA ALA A 74 22.03 11.13 -8.62
C ALA A 74 21.41 11.65 -7.31
N VAL A 75 20.75 12.82 -7.35
CA VAL A 75 20.06 13.40 -6.19
C VAL A 75 18.91 12.49 -5.74
N GLU A 76 18.12 12.00 -6.68
CA GLU A 76 17.02 11.07 -6.39
C GLU A 76 17.53 9.73 -5.86
N GLU A 77 18.65 9.24 -6.37
CA GLU A 77 19.29 8.03 -5.88
C GLU A 77 19.71 8.16 -4.40
N GLU A 78 20.30 9.30 -4.02
CA GLU A 78 20.65 9.58 -2.63
C GLU A 78 19.41 9.68 -1.73
N GLN A 79 18.36 10.38 -2.18
CA GLN A 79 17.08 10.43 -1.44
C GLN A 79 16.46 9.04 -1.24
N LEU A 80 16.54 8.17 -2.25
CA LEU A 80 16.08 6.78 -2.13
C LEU A 80 16.95 5.97 -1.17
N LYS A 81 18.29 6.16 -1.19
CA LYS A 81 19.19 5.51 -0.23
C LYS A 81 18.88 5.93 1.21
N GLU A 82 18.66 7.23 1.45
CA GLU A 82 18.26 7.75 2.76
C GLU A 82 16.91 7.17 3.20
N ALA A 83 15.91 7.13 2.31
CA ALA A 83 14.58 6.58 2.61
C ALA A 83 14.60 5.07 2.89
N LEU A 84 15.54 4.34 2.30
CA LEU A 84 15.74 2.90 2.48
C LEU A 84 16.72 2.57 3.61
N ALA A 85 17.32 3.57 4.25
CA ALA A 85 18.22 3.36 5.38
C ALA A 85 17.46 2.64 6.51
N TRP A 86 18.04 1.55 7.00
CA TRP A 86 17.47 0.76 8.07
C TRP A 86 18.54 0.45 9.12
N PRO A 87 18.27 0.70 10.43
CA PRO A 87 19.21 0.38 11.48
C PRO A 87 19.59 -1.10 11.43
N ALA A 88 20.88 -1.38 11.60
CA ALA A 88 21.39 -2.72 11.63
C ALA A 88 22.48 -2.82 12.71
N PRO A 89 22.67 -4.00 13.31
CA PRO A 89 23.81 -4.21 14.19
C PRO A 89 25.13 -3.99 13.43
N GLU A 90 26.11 -3.39 14.09
CA GLU A 90 27.43 -3.07 13.50
C GLU A 90 28.26 -4.33 13.21
N GLU A 91 28.03 -5.43 13.94
CA GLU A 91 28.72 -6.71 13.80
C GLU A 91 27.76 -7.88 13.59
N LEU A 92 28.32 -9.04 13.23
CA LEU A 92 27.59 -10.31 13.18
C LEU A 92 27.21 -10.73 14.61
N VAL A 93 26.03 -10.31 15.01
CA VAL A 93 25.46 -10.60 16.32
C VAL A 93 24.91 -12.03 16.36
N SER A 94 25.32 -12.79 17.38
CA SER A 94 24.88 -14.18 17.57
C SER A 94 23.36 -14.29 17.80
N PHE A 95 22.79 -15.48 17.59
CA PHE A 95 21.35 -15.73 17.78
C PHE A 95 20.88 -15.34 19.19
N GLU A 96 21.69 -15.58 20.22
CA GLU A 96 21.38 -15.26 21.63
C GLU A 96 21.15 -13.76 21.87
N ASN A 97 21.78 -12.93 21.05
CA ASN A 97 21.67 -11.48 21.11
C ASN A 97 20.53 -10.93 20.25
N SER A 98 19.86 -11.77 19.46
CA SER A 98 18.67 -11.39 18.71
C SER A 98 17.46 -11.18 19.60
N THR A 99 16.55 -10.30 19.18
CA THR A 99 15.36 -9.95 19.94
C THR A 99 14.43 -11.15 20.13
N ASP A 100 13.97 -11.40 21.36
CA ASP A 100 12.90 -12.35 21.65
C ASP A 100 11.62 -11.58 22.05
N PRO A 101 10.59 -11.55 21.17
CA PRO A 101 9.38 -10.80 21.41
C PRO A 101 8.54 -11.33 22.59
N ARG A 102 8.78 -12.57 23.04
CA ARG A 102 8.01 -13.20 24.14
C ARG A 102 8.36 -12.63 25.50
N ILE A 103 9.53 -12.03 25.62
CA ILE A 103 10.05 -11.43 26.86
C ILE A 103 10.23 -9.91 26.74
N CYS A 104 9.90 -9.33 25.59
CA CYS A 104 9.83 -7.88 25.43
C CYS A 104 8.69 -7.32 26.28
N SER A 105 8.88 -6.10 26.81
CA SER A 105 7.87 -5.46 27.65
C SER A 105 7.15 -4.33 26.93
N CYS A 106 5.87 -4.12 27.26
CA CYS A 106 5.03 -3.08 26.66
C CYS A 106 4.24 -2.30 27.72
N PHE A 107 4.15 -0.98 27.56
CA PHE A 107 3.33 -0.15 28.43
C PHE A 107 2.84 1.12 27.75
N ILE A 108 1.72 1.66 28.21
CA ILE A 108 1.17 2.92 27.71
C ILE A 108 1.98 4.09 28.30
N LYS A 109 2.42 5.04 27.46
CA LYS A 109 3.27 6.18 27.87
C LYS A 109 2.62 7.07 28.95
N ASN A 110 1.29 7.06 29.08
CA ASN A 110 0.51 7.78 30.09
C ASN A 110 -0.77 6.99 30.48
N LEU A 111 -0.65 6.02 31.40
CA LEU A 111 -1.69 5.00 31.66
C LEU A 111 -3.03 5.54 32.22
N ASN A 112 -3.06 6.72 32.84
CA ASN A 112 -4.22 7.24 33.58
C ASN A 112 -5.14 8.18 32.78
N LYS A 113 -5.17 8.04 31.45
CA LYS A 113 -5.98 8.90 30.58
C LYS A 113 -7.29 8.22 30.18
N THR A 114 -8.39 8.95 30.26
CA THR A 114 -9.63 8.58 29.55
C THR A 114 -9.45 8.82 28.06
N TYR A 115 -9.71 7.81 27.25
CA TYR A 115 -9.55 7.89 25.80
C TYR A 115 -10.86 8.23 25.11
N PHE A 116 -10.83 9.22 24.22
CA PHE A 116 -11.94 9.58 23.36
C PHE A 116 -11.63 9.23 21.91
N VAL A 117 -12.68 9.03 21.10
CA VAL A 117 -12.51 9.00 19.64
C VAL A 117 -11.78 10.27 19.20
N GLY A 118 -10.75 10.13 18.37
CA GLY A 118 -9.87 11.19 17.87
C GLY A 118 -8.60 11.41 18.70
N ASP A 119 -8.49 10.81 19.89
CA ASP A 119 -7.25 10.82 20.65
C ASP A 119 -6.18 9.94 19.99
N THR A 120 -4.93 10.17 20.40
CA THR A 120 -3.80 9.29 20.09
C THR A 120 -3.40 8.48 21.32
N LEU A 121 -2.96 7.23 21.08
CA LEU A 121 -2.36 6.35 22.08
C LEU A 121 -0.92 6.04 21.69
N ASP A 122 0.01 6.29 22.62
CA ASP A 122 1.42 5.92 22.50
C ASP A 122 1.71 4.73 23.41
N VAL A 123 2.14 3.61 22.82
CA VAL A 123 2.61 2.41 23.53
C VAL A 123 4.12 2.31 23.37
N ILE A 124 4.83 2.24 24.48
CA ILE A 124 6.27 2.01 24.51
C ILE A 124 6.52 0.50 24.52
N LEU A 125 7.42 0.07 23.64
CA LEU A 125 7.95 -1.29 23.57
C LEU A 125 9.44 -1.25 23.91
N VAL A 126 9.88 -2.14 24.79
CA VAL A 126 11.29 -2.29 25.15
C VAL A 126 11.74 -3.68 24.75
N ALA A 127 12.68 -3.74 23.79
CA ALA A 127 13.17 -4.98 23.22
C ALA A 127 14.20 -5.64 24.14
N ARG A 128 14.10 -6.97 24.25
CA ARG A 128 15.05 -7.82 24.96
C ARG A 128 15.57 -8.92 24.06
N ASN A 129 16.84 -9.29 24.24
CA ASN A 129 17.42 -10.40 23.50
C ASN A 129 16.98 -11.77 24.07
N GLN A 130 17.40 -12.88 23.45
CA GLN A 130 17.05 -14.24 23.91
C GLN A 130 17.51 -14.54 25.35
N LEU A 131 18.48 -13.79 25.89
CA LEU A 131 19.00 -13.93 27.25
C LEU A 131 18.26 -13.06 28.28
N GLY A 132 17.26 -12.27 27.87
CA GLY A 132 16.55 -11.35 28.76
C GLY A 132 17.21 -9.98 28.94
N ASN A 133 18.36 -9.72 28.30
CA ASN A 133 19.06 -8.45 28.41
C ASN A 133 18.39 -7.39 27.53
N LEU A 134 18.43 -6.13 27.97
CA LEU A 134 17.94 -5.00 27.18
C LEU A 134 18.75 -4.86 25.89
N LYS A 135 18.06 -4.61 24.78
CA LYS A 135 18.70 -4.22 23.52
C LYS A 135 19.20 -2.77 23.64
N HIS A 136 20.31 -2.46 22.97
CA HIS A 136 20.92 -1.12 22.93
C HIS A 136 20.93 -0.50 21.53
N TYR A 137 20.32 -1.17 20.56
CA TYR A 137 20.22 -0.74 19.18
C TYR A 137 18.84 -1.12 18.63
N GLY A 138 18.41 -0.41 17.59
CA GLY A 138 17.14 -0.63 16.90
C GLY A 138 17.23 -1.59 15.72
N GLY A 139 16.26 -1.48 14.81
CA GLY A 139 16.21 -2.19 13.54
C GLY A 139 15.31 -3.42 13.54
N ASP A 140 14.70 -3.78 14.68
CA ASP A 140 13.66 -4.81 14.69
C ASP A 140 12.46 -4.33 13.89
N PHE A 141 11.94 -5.20 13.03
CA PHE A 141 10.77 -4.89 12.21
C PHE A 141 9.51 -5.33 12.93
N PHE A 142 8.88 -4.38 13.62
CA PHE A 142 7.57 -4.56 14.24
C PHE A 142 6.44 -4.05 13.34
N GLN A 143 5.31 -4.74 13.39
CA GLN A 143 4.02 -4.23 12.92
C GLN A 143 3.09 -4.06 14.12
N ALA A 144 2.33 -2.99 14.12
CA ALA A 144 1.42 -2.65 15.21
C ALA A 144 0.03 -2.37 14.67
N LYS A 145 -0.99 -2.79 15.41
CA LYS A 145 -2.38 -2.41 15.16
C LYS A 145 -3.14 -2.24 16.46
N ILE A 146 -4.16 -1.40 16.42
CA ILE A 146 -5.24 -1.41 17.41
C ILE A 146 -6.48 -1.98 16.72
N HIS A 147 -7.20 -2.86 17.39
CA HIS A 147 -8.36 -3.53 16.79
C HIS A 147 -9.42 -3.94 17.81
N SER A 148 -10.62 -4.20 17.30
CA SER A 148 -11.76 -4.71 18.06
C SER A 148 -12.41 -5.82 17.22
N PRO A 149 -12.12 -7.11 17.51
CA PRO A 149 -12.66 -8.22 16.73
C PRO A 149 -14.19 -8.24 16.71
N GLU A 150 -14.84 -7.95 17.83
CA GLU A 150 -16.32 -7.95 17.92
C GLU A 150 -16.95 -6.86 17.05
N GLN A 151 -16.31 -5.69 16.97
CA GLN A 151 -16.77 -4.57 16.14
C GLN A 151 -16.23 -4.64 14.71
N LYS A 152 -15.40 -5.64 14.39
CA LYS A 152 -14.64 -5.76 13.14
C LYS A 152 -13.95 -4.45 12.77
N ALA A 153 -13.36 -3.82 13.79
CA ALA A 153 -12.71 -2.52 13.67
C ALA A 153 -11.20 -2.68 13.80
N SER A 154 -10.43 -1.91 13.03
CA SER A 154 -8.98 -1.91 13.15
C SER A 154 -8.34 -0.67 12.53
N THR A 155 -7.16 -0.31 13.02
CA THR A 155 -6.35 0.79 12.50
C THR A 155 -4.88 0.43 12.56
N TYR A 156 -4.15 0.84 11.52
CA TYR A 156 -2.70 0.71 11.43
C TYR A 156 -2.00 1.54 12.51
N GLY A 157 -1.04 0.93 13.21
CA GLY A 157 -0.18 1.60 14.18
C GLY A 157 1.20 1.90 13.59
N ILE A 158 1.67 3.13 13.77
CA ILE A 158 3.00 3.55 13.34
C ILE A 158 4.01 3.11 14.39
N VAL A 159 5.05 2.38 13.98
CA VAL A 159 6.18 2.04 14.87
C VAL A 159 7.33 3.00 14.62
N VAL A 160 7.73 3.73 15.65
CA VAL A 160 8.91 4.59 15.65
C VAL A 160 10.01 3.89 16.42
N ASP A 161 11.14 3.64 15.76
CA ASP A 161 12.36 3.10 16.34
C ASP A 161 13.23 4.23 16.90
N HIS A 162 13.54 4.17 18.21
CA HIS A 162 14.39 5.16 18.89
C HIS A 162 15.88 4.83 18.80
N ARG A 163 16.24 3.77 18.07
CA ARG A 163 17.60 3.31 17.78
C ARG A 163 18.42 2.89 19.00
N ASN A 164 17.75 2.61 20.12
CA ASN A 164 18.39 2.26 21.39
C ASN A 164 17.76 1.01 22.03
N GLY A 165 17.05 0.18 21.26
CA GLY A 165 16.31 -0.97 21.74
C GLY A 165 14.91 -0.67 22.28
N SER A 166 14.47 0.60 22.23
CA SER A 166 13.09 0.98 22.53
C SER A 166 12.36 1.50 21.28
N TYR A 167 11.04 1.31 21.28
CA TYR A 167 10.16 1.67 20.18
C TYR A 167 8.90 2.35 20.73
N THR A 168 8.26 3.21 19.94
CA THR A 168 6.91 3.72 20.23
C THR A 168 5.95 3.32 19.11
N ALA A 169 4.93 2.55 19.46
CA ALA A 169 3.78 2.32 18.60
C ALA A 169 2.73 3.43 18.84
N LYS A 170 2.38 4.17 17.79
CA LYS A 170 1.40 5.26 17.84
C LYS A 170 0.12 4.86 17.13
N PHE A 171 -1.02 5.05 17.79
CA PHE A 171 -2.34 4.72 17.27
C PHE A 171 -3.26 5.94 17.30
N LEU A 172 -4.06 6.11 16.25
CA LEU A 172 -5.21 7.02 16.25
C LEU A 172 -6.47 6.24 16.63
N LEU A 173 -7.24 6.74 17.60
CA LEU A 173 -8.43 6.06 18.14
C LEU A 173 -9.68 6.45 17.36
N LEU A 174 -10.27 5.53 16.60
CA LEU A 174 -11.21 5.87 15.52
C LEU A 174 -12.62 5.28 15.66
N TRP A 175 -12.88 4.53 16.72
CA TRP A 175 -14.21 4.05 17.06
C TRP A 175 -14.38 4.03 18.58
N SER A 176 -15.63 4.11 19.04
CA SER A 176 -15.97 3.93 20.46
C SER A 176 -16.12 2.45 20.79
N GLY A 177 -15.82 2.08 22.03
CA GLY A 177 -15.98 0.73 22.55
C GLY A 177 -14.68 0.12 23.04
N LYS A 178 -14.66 -1.21 23.14
CA LYS A 178 -13.45 -1.95 23.52
C LYS A 178 -12.49 -1.99 22.34
N ALA A 179 -11.22 -1.78 22.63
CA ALA A 179 -10.14 -1.93 21.66
C ALA A 179 -8.95 -2.61 22.33
N GLN A 180 -8.17 -3.35 21.55
CA GLN A 180 -6.98 -4.05 21.99
C GLN A 180 -5.81 -3.66 21.09
N VAL A 181 -4.68 -3.35 21.70
CA VAL A 181 -3.40 -3.20 21.00
C VAL A 181 -2.82 -4.58 20.69
N SER A 182 -2.16 -4.71 19.54
CA SER A 182 -1.37 -5.89 19.17
C SER A 182 -0.12 -5.41 18.45
N ILE A 183 1.05 -5.75 19.00
CA ILE A 183 2.36 -5.49 18.41
C ILE A 183 3.00 -6.83 18.11
N ARG A 184 3.47 -7.00 16.88
CA ARG A 184 4.09 -8.23 16.39
C ARG A 184 5.48 -7.94 15.88
N MET A 185 6.45 -8.76 16.29
CA MET A 185 7.76 -8.77 15.66
C MET A 185 7.72 -9.66 14.43
N ILE A 186 7.90 -9.06 13.26
CA ILE A 186 7.99 -9.79 12.02
C ILE A 186 9.39 -10.40 11.91
N HIS A 187 10.43 -9.57 12.09
CA HIS A 187 11.83 -9.96 12.08
C HIS A 187 12.61 -9.17 13.14
N SER A 188 13.56 -9.80 13.83
CA SER A 188 14.54 -9.06 14.63
C SER A 188 15.49 -8.26 13.74
N SER A 189 16.23 -7.30 14.29
CA SER A 189 17.24 -6.52 13.56
C SER A 189 18.30 -7.40 12.87
N GLU A 190 18.67 -8.53 13.49
CA GLU A 190 19.64 -9.48 12.94
C GLU A 190 19.04 -10.23 11.76
N ALA A 191 17.80 -10.70 11.88
CA ALA A 191 17.08 -11.35 10.79
C ALA A 191 16.88 -10.39 9.60
N VAL A 192 16.57 -9.11 9.86
CA VAL A 192 16.52 -8.06 8.83
C VAL A 192 17.88 -7.89 8.15
N ALA A 193 18.98 -7.88 8.90
CA ALA A 193 20.32 -7.77 8.31
C ALA A 193 20.64 -8.96 7.37
N VAL A 194 20.26 -10.17 7.75
CA VAL A 194 20.38 -11.39 6.91
C VAL A 194 19.55 -11.23 5.62
N ILE A 195 18.26 -10.88 5.76
CA ILE A 195 17.34 -10.72 4.62
C ILE A 195 17.86 -9.64 3.65
N ARG A 196 18.32 -8.50 4.19
CA ARG A 196 18.90 -7.40 3.41
C ARG A 196 20.14 -7.84 2.66
N LYS A 197 21.10 -8.49 3.34
CA LYS A 197 22.32 -9.01 2.74
C LYS A 197 21.99 -9.95 1.58
N LEU A 198 21.12 -10.93 1.81
CA LEU A 198 20.73 -11.92 0.80
C LEU A 198 20.01 -11.31 -0.39
N ARG A 199 19.22 -10.23 -0.22
CA ARG A 199 18.59 -9.52 -1.33
C ARG A 199 19.65 -8.93 -2.28
N GLU A 200 20.70 -8.34 -1.73
CA GLU A 200 21.71 -7.65 -2.53
C GLU A 200 22.80 -8.59 -3.07
N SER A 201 23.19 -9.61 -2.30
CA SER A 201 24.33 -10.49 -2.63
C SER A 201 23.95 -11.76 -3.39
N ASP A 202 22.71 -12.25 -3.28
CA ASP A 202 22.26 -13.48 -3.95
C ASP A 202 21.01 -13.23 -4.82
N PRO A 203 21.16 -12.52 -5.95
CA PRO A 203 20.08 -12.27 -6.90
C PRO A 203 19.57 -13.55 -7.58
N HIS A 204 20.31 -14.66 -7.49
CA HIS A 204 19.97 -15.94 -8.10
C HIS A 204 19.26 -16.90 -7.16
N LYS A 205 19.02 -16.53 -5.90
CA LYS A 205 18.25 -17.33 -4.93
C LYS A 205 16.85 -17.70 -5.41
N VAL A 206 16.32 -16.96 -6.37
CA VAL A 206 15.21 -17.38 -7.23
C VAL A 206 15.73 -17.52 -8.65
N PHE A 207 15.43 -18.65 -9.28
CA PHE A 207 15.78 -18.88 -10.67
C PHE A 207 14.56 -19.28 -11.48
N PHE A 208 14.66 -19.10 -12.79
CA PHE A 208 13.58 -19.27 -13.75
C PHE A 208 13.99 -20.28 -14.83
N TYR A 209 13.02 -20.76 -15.61
CA TYR A 209 13.30 -21.59 -16.76
C TYR A 209 12.80 -20.94 -18.05
N GLY A 210 13.60 -21.07 -19.10
CA GLY A 210 13.24 -20.84 -20.48
C GLY A 210 13.04 -22.18 -21.18
N TYR A 211 11.96 -22.28 -21.96
CA TYR A 211 11.65 -23.47 -22.76
C TYR A 211 11.82 -23.12 -24.23
N PHE A 212 12.70 -23.84 -24.90
CA PHE A 212 13.06 -23.67 -26.30
C PHE A 212 12.42 -24.79 -27.10
N GLU A 213 11.64 -24.47 -28.14
CA GLU A 213 10.86 -25.46 -28.88
C GLU A 213 10.99 -25.26 -30.39
N HIS A 214 11.29 -26.35 -31.12
CA HIS A 214 11.27 -26.39 -32.58
C HIS A 214 10.91 -27.78 -33.08
N GLY A 215 9.80 -27.91 -33.82
CA GLY A 215 9.28 -29.22 -34.23
C GLY A 215 8.95 -30.10 -33.03
N LYS A 216 9.57 -31.28 -32.96
CA LYS A 216 9.43 -32.22 -31.83
C LYS A 216 10.49 -32.02 -30.73
N THR A 217 11.47 -31.15 -30.95
CA THR A 217 12.55 -30.89 -30.00
C THR A 217 12.11 -29.83 -28.98
N SER A 218 12.26 -30.14 -27.70
CA SER A 218 12.01 -29.23 -26.59
C SER A 218 13.17 -29.27 -25.60
N GLU A 219 13.83 -28.14 -25.39
CA GLU A 219 14.96 -28.00 -24.47
C GLU A 219 14.63 -26.96 -23.39
N LYS A 220 15.17 -27.14 -22.18
CA LYS A 220 14.91 -26.25 -21.04
C LYS A 220 16.22 -25.81 -20.42
N THR A 221 16.39 -24.51 -20.22
CA THR A 221 17.57 -23.94 -19.57
C THR A 221 17.20 -22.95 -18.47
N VAL A 222 18.13 -22.67 -17.56
CA VAL A 222 17.92 -21.71 -16.48
C VAL A 222 17.99 -20.29 -17.03
N CYS A 223 17.07 -19.42 -16.58
CA CYS A 223 17.05 -18.00 -16.88
C CYS A 223 17.09 -17.15 -15.62
N ASN A 224 17.55 -15.90 -15.76
CA ASN A 224 17.56 -14.91 -14.70
C ASN A 224 17.70 -13.47 -15.24
N ILE A 225 17.48 -12.48 -14.37
CA ILE A 225 17.61 -11.05 -14.68
C ILE A 225 19.06 -10.57 -14.72
N LEU A 226 19.95 -11.24 -13.99
CA LEU A 226 21.39 -11.00 -14.05
C LEU A 226 22.09 -12.15 -14.78
N GLU A 227 23.17 -11.84 -15.50
CA GLU A 227 24.01 -12.84 -16.15
C GLU A 227 24.75 -13.67 -15.09
N THR A 228 24.70 -15.00 -15.20
CA THR A 228 25.38 -15.91 -14.26
C THR A 228 26.83 -16.19 -14.65
N HIS A 229 27.14 -16.26 -15.95
CA HIS A 229 28.49 -16.50 -16.47
C HIS A 229 28.72 -15.71 -17.76
N LYS A 230 29.86 -15.03 -17.90
CA LYS A 230 30.20 -14.32 -19.15
C LYS A 230 30.16 -15.29 -20.34
N ASN A 231 29.46 -14.91 -21.41
CA ASN A 231 29.33 -15.67 -22.67
C ASN A 231 28.53 -16.99 -22.60
N CYS A 232 27.74 -17.25 -21.54
CA CYS A 232 26.95 -18.49 -21.45
C CYS A 232 25.64 -18.50 -22.23
N CYS A 233 25.15 -17.31 -22.58
CA CYS A 233 23.71 -17.10 -22.48
C CYS A 233 23.06 -16.46 -23.71
N CYS A 234 21.87 -16.95 -24.03
CA CYS A 234 20.90 -16.23 -24.85
C CYS A 234 20.48 -14.96 -24.11
N THR A 235 20.59 -13.82 -24.80
CA THR A 235 20.31 -12.49 -24.23
C THR A 235 19.11 -11.89 -24.96
N TYR A 236 18.06 -11.56 -24.22
CA TYR A 236 16.86 -10.91 -24.73
C TYR A 236 16.80 -9.50 -24.17
N VAL A 237 16.90 -8.49 -25.03
CA VAL A 237 16.84 -7.09 -24.65
C VAL A 237 15.49 -6.54 -25.09
N ASP A 238 14.74 -5.98 -24.14
CA ASP A 238 13.51 -5.27 -24.47
C ASP A 238 13.84 -3.98 -25.23
N PRO A 239 13.24 -3.75 -26.41
CA PRO A 239 13.60 -2.59 -27.23
C PRO A 239 13.21 -1.25 -26.60
N ILE A 240 12.19 -1.22 -25.73
CA ILE A 240 11.66 0.01 -25.15
C ILE A 240 12.36 0.31 -23.83
N THR A 241 12.44 -0.67 -22.94
CA THR A 241 12.97 -0.49 -21.58
C THR A 241 14.46 -0.74 -21.48
N GLN A 242 15.05 -1.40 -22.49
CA GLN A 242 16.43 -1.90 -22.45
C GLN A 242 16.68 -2.85 -21.27
N ASP A 243 15.62 -3.49 -20.75
CA ASP A 243 15.76 -4.57 -19.79
C ASP A 243 16.30 -5.80 -20.45
N THR A 244 17.24 -6.44 -19.77
CA THR A 244 17.83 -7.68 -20.25
C THR A 244 17.30 -8.87 -19.48
N TRP A 245 16.98 -9.93 -20.21
CA TRP A 245 16.68 -11.25 -19.69
C TRP A 245 17.71 -12.24 -20.23
N TYR A 246 18.29 -13.04 -19.35
CA TYR A 246 19.33 -14.00 -19.69
C TYR A 246 18.81 -15.42 -19.52
N CYS A 247 19.07 -16.28 -20.50
CA CYS A 247 18.83 -17.72 -20.41
C CYS A 247 20.08 -18.49 -20.84
N GLY A 248 20.37 -19.62 -20.20
CA GLY A 248 21.42 -20.52 -20.68
C GLY A 248 21.17 -20.93 -22.13
N ARG A 249 22.23 -21.09 -22.93
CA ARG A 249 22.10 -21.54 -24.31
C ARG A 249 21.54 -22.97 -24.36
N PRO A 250 20.44 -23.22 -25.08
CA PRO A 250 19.91 -24.57 -25.21
C PRO A 250 20.91 -25.46 -26.01
N PRO A 251 21.03 -26.77 -25.69
CA PRO A 251 22.08 -27.62 -26.26
C PRO A 251 22.10 -27.72 -27.78
N THR A 252 20.93 -27.83 -28.43
CA THR A 252 20.83 -28.03 -29.89
C THR A 252 20.04 -26.93 -30.58
N LEU A 253 19.12 -26.26 -29.87
CA LEU A 253 18.30 -25.21 -30.45
C LEU A 253 19.02 -23.85 -30.49
N THR A 254 18.49 -22.94 -31.28
CA THR A 254 18.94 -21.54 -31.33
C THR A 254 18.17 -20.67 -30.34
N CYS A 255 18.76 -19.53 -29.94
CA CYS A 255 18.17 -18.66 -28.91
C CYS A 255 16.81 -18.07 -29.30
N ASP A 256 16.52 -17.89 -30.60
CA ASP A 256 15.22 -17.42 -31.09
C ASP A 256 14.08 -18.43 -30.86
N LYS A 257 14.39 -19.65 -30.42
CA LYS A 257 13.38 -20.69 -30.13
C LYS A 257 12.76 -20.59 -28.74
N LEU A 258 13.09 -19.56 -27.93
CA LEU A 258 12.45 -19.35 -26.63
C LEU A 258 10.95 -19.15 -26.81
N LYS A 259 10.16 -20.11 -26.31
CA LYS A 259 8.70 -20.10 -26.42
C LYS A 259 8.02 -19.80 -25.10
N SER A 260 8.55 -20.27 -23.99
CA SER A 260 7.89 -20.14 -22.69
C SER A 260 8.84 -19.82 -21.56
N HIS A 261 8.27 -19.24 -20.51
CA HIS A 261 8.91 -18.91 -19.23
C HIS A 261 8.16 -19.60 -18.08
N SER A 262 8.88 -20.00 -17.04
CA SER A 262 8.28 -20.37 -15.76
C SER A 262 9.22 -20.01 -14.61
N MET A 263 8.65 -19.95 -13.41
CA MET A 263 9.45 -20.03 -12.20
C MET A 263 10.15 -21.40 -12.13
N GLY A 264 11.45 -21.39 -11.81
CA GLY A 264 12.25 -22.60 -11.63
C GLY A 264 12.25 -23.09 -10.20
N GLY A 265 12.53 -22.21 -9.24
CA GLY A 265 12.48 -22.55 -7.83
C GLY A 265 13.28 -21.60 -6.93
N TYR A 266 13.43 -22.05 -5.69
CA TYR A 266 14.07 -21.36 -4.58
C TYR A 266 15.37 -22.07 -4.19
N LYS A 267 16.47 -21.32 -3.98
CA LYS A 267 17.79 -21.88 -3.69
C LYS A 267 18.70 -20.97 -2.85
N ALA A 268 18.12 -20.12 -1.99
CA ALA A 268 18.91 -19.29 -1.08
C ALA A 268 19.82 -20.17 -0.23
N LYS A 269 21.09 -19.79 -0.13
CA LYS A 269 22.07 -20.45 0.73
C LYS A 269 22.14 -19.72 2.06
N LEU A 270 21.67 -20.37 3.12
CA LEU A 270 21.70 -19.84 4.48
C LEU A 270 22.79 -20.55 5.28
N SER A 271 23.49 -19.83 6.15
CA SER A 271 24.25 -20.47 7.21
C SER A 271 23.30 -21.00 8.30
N LYS A 272 23.79 -21.91 9.15
CA LYS A 272 23.01 -22.38 10.31
C LYS A 272 22.57 -21.23 11.24
N SER A 273 23.37 -20.18 11.35
CA SER A 273 23.04 -18.98 12.12
C SER A 273 21.88 -18.22 11.48
N ASP A 274 21.92 -18.03 10.15
CA ASP A 274 20.85 -17.37 9.40
C ASP A 274 19.53 -18.14 9.53
N GLU A 275 19.57 -19.48 9.43
CA GLU A 275 18.38 -20.33 9.62
C GLU A 275 17.76 -20.16 11.02
N ASN A 276 18.59 -20.07 12.06
CA ASN A 276 18.11 -19.87 13.43
C ASN A 276 17.42 -18.50 13.62
N LEU A 277 17.86 -17.47 12.92
CA LEU A 277 17.25 -16.13 12.93
C LEU A 277 15.94 -16.05 12.14
N LEU A 278 15.75 -16.97 11.18
CA LEU A 278 14.64 -16.93 10.23
C LEU A 278 13.58 -18.01 10.45
N ARG A 279 13.78 -18.91 11.42
CA ARG A 279 12.79 -19.95 11.77
C ARG A 279 11.47 -19.34 12.24
N ALA A 280 10.38 -20.06 11.97
CA ALA A 280 9.03 -19.65 12.34
C ALA A 280 8.80 -19.48 13.86
N THR A 281 9.67 -20.05 14.71
CA THR A 281 9.55 -19.93 16.17
C THR A 281 10.07 -18.60 16.74
N VAL A 282 10.73 -17.77 15.93
CA VAL A 282 11.27 -16.45 16.33
C VAL A 282 10.86 -15.32 15.38
N THR A 283 10.22 -15.65 14.25
CA THR A 283 9.69 -14.68 13.29
C THR A 283 8.17 -14.66 13.37
N ASN A 284 7.57 -13.52 13.05
CA ASN A 284 6.12 -13.34 13.06
C ASN A 284 5.45 -13.63 14.42
N ILE A 285 6.09 -13.27 15.52
CA ILE A 285 5.62 -13.56 16.88
C ILE A 285 5.02 -12.30 17.52
N GLU A 286 3.81 -12.43 18.05
CA GLU A 286 3.14 -11.37 18.81
C GLU A 286 3.84 -11.15 20.14
N VAL A 287 4.05 -9.89 20.54
CA VAL A 287 4.58 -9.53 21.85
C VAL A 287 3.47 -9.74 22.88
N PRO A 288 3.57 -10.68 23.83
CA PRO A 288 2.46 -11.03 24.71
C PRO A 288 1.94 -9.85 25.54
N GLU A 289 2.84 -9.02 26.09
CA GLU A 289 2.48 -7.83 26.88
C GLU A 289 1.81 -6.72 26.04
N SER A 290 1.88 -6.79 24.71
CA SER A 290 1.25 -5.78 23.86
C SER A 290 -0.28 -5.86 23.83
N LYS A 291 -0.88 -6.94 24.34
CA LYS A 291 -2.34 -7.18 24.42
C LYS A 291 -3.02 -6.30 25.46
N ILE A 292 -2.87 -4.99 25.30
CA ILE A 292 -3.39 -3.97 26.21
C ILE A 292 -4.81 -3.64 25.75
N GLN A 293 -5.77 -3.82 26.65
CA GLN A 293 -7.16 -3.45 26.41
C GLN A 293 -7.44 -2.04 26.90
N ILE A 294 -8.16 -1.27 26.09
CA ILE A 294 -8.63 0.06 26.44
C ILE A 294 -10.13 0.19 26.11
N HIS A 295 -10.76 1.18 26.72
CA HIS A 295 -12.11 1.60 26.38
C HIS A 295 -12.08 3.01 25.80
N ILE A 296 -12.65 3.19 24.61
CA ILE A 296 -12.68 4.45 23.89
C ILE A 296 -14.09 5.03 23.98
N ILE A 297 -14.20 6.23 24.53
CA ILE A 297 -15.47 6.93 24.71
C ILE A 297 -15.84 7.66 23.42
N GLN A 298 -17.11 7.56 23.04
CA GLN A 298 -17.64 8.26 21.88
C GLN A 298 -17.42 9.78 22.01
N LYS A 299 -16.84 10.36 20.98
CA LYS A 299 -16.73 11.80 20.78
C LYS A 299 -17.11 12.10 19.34
N LYS A 300 -17.92 13.15 19.13
CA LYS A 300 -18.32 13.54 17.78
C LYS A 300 -17.09 14.07 17.04
N ILE A 301 -16.73 13.41 15.95
CA ILE A 301 -15.75 13.89 14.99
C ILE A 301 -16.46 14.06 13.66
N THR A 302 -16.15 15.14 12.98
CA THR A 302 -16.57 15.37 11.60
C THR A 302 -15.32 15.29 10.73
N LEU A 303 -15.31 14.33 9.81
CA LEU A 303 -14.26 14.22 8.78
C LEU A 303 -14.72 15.06 7.59
N ASP A 304 -14.13 16.23 7.41
CA ASP A 304 -14.37 17.08 6.23
C ASP A 304 -13.44 16.65 5.09
N LEU A 305 -13.80 15.55 4.43
CA LEU A 305 -13.01 14.95 3.36
C LEU A 305 -13.45 15.47 1.99
N LYS A 306 -12.47 15.89 1.19
CA LYS A 306 -12.69 16.31 -0.20
C LYS A 306 -13.01 15.13 -1.10
N LYS A 307 -13.58 15.43 -2.28
CA LYS A 307 -13.78 14.44 -3.35
C LYS A 307 -12.47 13.79 -3.77
N CYS A 308 -12.50 12.49 -4.03
CA CYS A 308 -11.34 11.74 -4.50
C CYS A 308 -10.83 12.28 -5.84
N THR A 309 -9.55 12.67 -5.88
CA THR A 309 -8.87 13.18 -7.09
C THR A 309 -7.44 12.63 -7.16
N PRO A 310 -6.87 12.42 -8.36
CA PRO A 310 -5.47 12.02 -8.50
C PRO A 310 -4.49 13.03 -7.87
N GLY A 311 -3.34 12.55 -7.39
CA GLY A 311 -2.29 13.38 -6.78
C GLY A 311 -2.51 13.70 -5.29
N MET A 312 -3.55 13.16 -4.66
CA MET A 312 -3.78 13.32 -3.22
C MET A 312 -2.69 12.63 -2.40
N LYS A 313 -2.23 13.31 -1.33
CA LYS A 313 -1.29 12.73 -0.35
C LYS A 313 -2.00 11.66 0.48
N VAL A 314 -1.32 10.54 0.72
CA VAL A 314 -1.81 9.48 1.61
C VAL A 314 -1.32 9.73 3.03
N PRO A 315 -2.20 10.01 4.01
CA PRO A 315 -1.80 10.21 5.40
C PRO A 315 -1.43 8.88 6.07
N VAL A 316 -0.84 8.94 7.27
CA VAL A 316 -0.60 7.78 8.12
C VAL A 316 -1.26 8.01 9.49
N PRO A 317 -2.28 7.20 9.87
CA PRO A 317 -2.86 6.11 9.09
C PRO A 317 -3.61 6.60 7.83
N ALA A 318 -3.74 5.76 6.81
CA ALA A 318 -4.47 6.05 5.57
C ALA A 318 -6.00 5.95 5.74
N GLY A 319 -6.45 5.33 6.83
CA GLY A 319 -7.84 5.05 7.13
C GLY A 319 -7.98 4.02 8.25
N PHE A 320 -9.20 3.50 8.41
CA PHE A 320 -9.52 2.49 9.41
C PHE A 320 -10.67 1.60 8.98
N TYR A 321 -10.70 0.37 9.49
CA TYR A 321 -11.88 -0.48 9.43
C TYR A 321 -12.82 -0.20 10.59
N LEU A 322 -14.12 -0.19 10.31
CA LEU A 322 -15.20 -0.31 11.28
C LEU A 322 -16.32 -1.13 10.64
N GLN A 323 -16.76 -2.21 11.29
CA GLN A 323 -17.82 -3.08 10.75
C GLN A 323 -17.53 -3.56 9.31
N ASP A 324 -16.30 -4.03 9.05
CA ASP A 324 -15.83 -4.46 7.72
C ASP A 324 -15.71 -3.36 6.65
N HIS A 325 -15.96 -2.10 7.00
CA HIS A 325 -15.86 -0.98 6.08
C HIS A 325 -14.59 -0.15 6.33
N TRP A 326 -13.80 0.05 5.28
CA TRP A 326 -12.64 0.93 5.28
C TRP A 326 -13.06 2.37 5.04
N THR A 327 -12.92 3.20 6.07
CA THR A 327 -13.06 4.65 5.96
C THR A 327 -11.69 5.26 5.68
N SER A 328 -11.53 5.87 4.50
CA SER A 328 -10.27 6.51 4.11
C SER A 328 -10.13 7.91 4.70
N PHE A 329 -8.90 8.32 5.02
CA PHE A 329 -8.54 9.72 5.30
C PHE A 329 -7.97 10.46 4.08
N VAL A 330 -7.84 9.78 2.94
CA VAL A 330 -7.35 10.40 1.70
C VAL A 330 -8.43 11.31 1.10
N CYS A 331 -9.66 10.80 1.02
CA CYS A 331 -10.79 11.46 0.39
C CYS A 331 -12.13 10.83 0.80
N SER A 332 -13.23 11.47 0.42
CA SER A 332 -14.58 10.96 0.64
C SER A 332 -14.86 9.75 -0.24
N THR A 333 -15.03 8.59 0.40
CA THR A 333 -15.26 7.30 -0.26
C THR A 333 -16.68 6.80 0.02
N LYS A 334 -17.16 5.87 -0.81
CA LYS A 334 -18.42 5.16 -0.55
C LYS A 334 -18.28 3.67 -0.83
N THR A 335 -19.17 2.89 -0.22
CA THR A 335 -19.34 1.47 -0.50
C THR A 335 -20.19 1.27 -1.75
N PHE A 336 -19.76 0.40 -2.66
CA PHE A 336 -20.51 0.02 -3.86
C PHE A 336 -21.19 -1.33 -3.65
N SER A 337 -22.28 -1.35 -2.88
CA SER A 337 -22.97 -2.57 -2.50
C SER A 337 -23.91 -3.13 -3.57
N GLN A 338 -24.25 -2.33 -4.59
CA GLN A 338 -25.19 -2.73 -5.64
C GLN A 338 -24.50 -2.87 -7.00
N VAL A 339 -24.88 -3.91 -7.75
CA VAL A 339 -24.39 -4.15 -9.12
C VAL A 339 -24.61 -2.93 -10.02
N SER A 340 -25.75 -2.27 -9.91
CA SER A 340 -26.09 -1.07 -10.70
C SER A 340 -25.14 0.11 -10.42
N GLN A 341 -24.67 0.27 -9.18
CA GLN A 341 -23.71 1.32 -8.81
C GLN A 341 -22.35 1.07 -9.45
N VAL A 342 -21.85 -0.17 -9.37
CA VAL A 342 -20.57 -0.56 -10.00
C VAL A 342 -20.66 -0.44 -11.52
N THR A 343 -21.72 -0.99 -12.12
CA THR A 343 -21.95 -0.94 -13.58
C THR A 343 -22.04 0.49 -14.09
N SER A 344 -22.80 1.36 -13.41
CA SER A 344 -22.90 2.78 -13.75
C SER A 344 -21.54 3.48 -13.65
N CYS A 345 -20.76 3.16 -12.62
CA CYS A 345 -19.44 3.75 -12.42
C CYS A 345 -18.44 3.35 -13.51
N LEU A 346 -18.46 2.08 -13.91
CA LEU A 346 -17.57 1.53 -14.93
C LEU A 346 -18.04 1.81 -16.36
N ARG A 347 -19.24 2.35 -16.56
CA ARG A 347 -19.83 2.57 -17.88
C ARG A 347 -18.90 3.37 -18.81
N LYS A 348 -18.74 2.88 -20.04
CA LYS A 348 -17.83 3.44 -21.08
C LYS A 348 -16.33 3.37 -20.73
N LYS A 349 -15.93 2.73 -19.62
CA LYS A 349 -14.52 2.70 -19.20
C LYS A 349 -13.77 1.55 -19.85
N ASN A 350 -12.52 1.85 -20.18
CA ASN A 350 -11.55 0.92 -20.71
C ASN A 350 -10.41 0.77 -19.71
N ILE A 351 -10.40 -0.35 -19.00
CA ILE A 351 -9.63 -0.57 -17.77
C ILE A 351 -8.48 -1.54 -18.08
N TYR A 352 -7.26 -1.08 -17.85
CA TYR A 352 -6.03 -1.84 -18.05
C TYR A 352 -5.39 -2.12 -16.70
N MET A 353 -5.48 -3.36 -16.23
CA MET A 353 -4.85 -3.82 -15.00
C MET A 353 -3.59 -4.61 -15.31
N MET A 354 -2.44 -4.24 -14.76
CA MET A 354 -1.16 -4.91 -15.02
C MET A 354 -0.36 -5.10 -13.74
N GLY A 355 0.03 -6.34 -13.42
CA GLY A 355 0.82 -6.56 -12.21
C GLY A 355 0.84 -7.98 -11.68
N ASP A 356 0.75 -8.11 -10.36
CA ASP A 356 0.84 -9.37 -9.64
C ASP A 356 -0.54 -10.04 -9.51
N SER A 357 -0.55 -11.27 -9.00
CA SER A 357 -1.76 -12.01 -8.68
C SER A 357 -2.68 -11.31 -7.67
N THR A 358 -2.17 -10.36 -6.88
CA THR A 358 -2.99 -9.58 -5.93
C THR A 358 -3.81 -8.48 -6.62
N LEU A 359 -3.37 -7.96 -7.78
CA LEU A 359 -4.21 -7.07 -8.61
C LEU A 359 -5.20 -7.87 -9.46
N ARG A 360 -4.84 -9.12 -9.82
CA ARG A 360 -5.77 -10.05 -10.49
C ARG A 360 -7.05 -10.27 -9.67
N GLN A 361 -6.95 -10.24 -8.33
CA GLN A 361 -8.11 -10.36 -7.44
C GLN A 361 -9.14 -9.24 -7.66
N TRP A 362 -8.74 -8.04 -8.08
CA TRP A 362 -9.69 -6.96 -8.41
C TRP A 362 -10.46 -7.28 -9.69
N PHE A 363 -9.76 -7.78 -10.71
CA PHE A 363 -10.37 -8.23 -11.96
C PHE A 363 -11.40 -9.34 -11.69
N GLU A 364 -10.98 -10.37 -10.96
CA GLU A 364 -11.82 -11.52 -10.62
C GLU A 364 -13.02 -11.12 -9.73
N TYR A 365 -12.81 -10.19 -8.79
CA TYR A 365 -13.89 -9.66 -7.96
C TYR A 365 -14.94 -8.94 -8.79
N LEU A 366 -14.54 -8.01 -9.66
CA LEU A 366 -15.46 -7.23 -10.49
C LEU A 366 -16.22 -8.09 -11.51
N GLU A 367 -15.53 -9.06 -12.13
CA GLU A 367 -16.15 -10.05 -13.02
C GLU A 367 -17.22 -10.87 -12.28
N GLN A 368 -16.92 -11.33 -11.07
CA GLN A 368 -17.89 -12.08 -10.28
C GLN A 368 -19.04 -11.20 -9.77
N PHE A 369 -18.74 -9.94 -9.41
CA PHE A 369 -19.70 -9.03 -8.80
C PHE A 369 -20.69 -8.45 -9.80
N VAL A 370 -20.29 -8.20 -11.05
CA VAL A 370 -21.13 -7.62 -12.11
C VAL A 370 -21.45 -8.68 -13.17
N PRO A 371 -22.62 -9.34 -13.12
CA PRO A 371 -22.89 -10.50 -13.97
C PRO A 371 -22.91 -10.21 -15.48
N SER A 372 -23.11 -8.95 -15.89
CA SER A 372 -23.08 -8.54 -17.30
C SER A 372 -21.66 -8.45 -17.88
N ILE A 373 -20.62 -8.37 -17.04
CA ILE A 373 -19.24 -8.46 -17.46
C ILE A 373 -18.92 -9.92 -17.77
N LYS A 374 -18.66 -10.23 -19.04
CA LYS A 374 -18.35 -11.59 -19.52
C LYS A 374 -16.89 -11.71 -19.92
N ARG A 375 -16.18 -12.67 -19.32
CA ARG A 375 -14.82 -13.02 -19.72
C ARG A 375 -14.83 -13.75 -21.06
N MET A 376 -13.92 -13.33 -21.93
CA MET A 376 -13.63 -13.99 -23.20
C MET A 376 -12.52 -15.01 -22.98
N ASP A 377 -12.68 -16.23 -23.48
CA ASP A 377 -11.61 -17.23 -23.43
C ASP A 377 -10.51 -16.88 -24.44
N MET A 378 -9.35 -16.48 -23.92
CA MET A 378 -8.17 -16.14 -24.71
C MET A 378 -7.22 -17.33 -24.89
N GLN A 379 -7.54 -18.52 -24.35
CA GLN A 379 -6.68 -19.70 -24.32
C GLN A 379 -5.31 -19.45 -23.65
N THR A 380 -5.32 -18.56 -22.65
CA THR A 380 -4.12 -18.12 -21.91
C THR A 380 -4.04 -18.73 -20.52
N SER A 381 -2.87 -18.64 -19.88
CA SER A 381 -2.67 -19.08 -18.50
C SER A 381 -3.60 -18.37 -17.50
N ALA A 382 -4.30 -19.14 -16.68
CA ALA A 382 -5.12 -18.60 -15.57
C ALA A 382 -4.32 -17.87 -14.48
N LYS A 383 -2.98 -17.97 -14.47
CA LYS A 383 -2.11 -17.29 -13.50
C LYS A 383 -1.51 -15.99 -14.04
N SER A 384 -1.31 -15.88 -15.35
CA SER A 384 -0.54 -14.80 -15.99
C SER A 384 -1.33 -14.02 -17.05
N GLY A 385 -2.48 -14.54 -17.49
CA GLY A 385 -3.28 -13.93 -18.55
C GLY A 385 -2.55 -13.97 -19.90
N PRO A 386 -2.88 -13.03 -20.81
CA PRO A 386 -3.82 -11.92 -20.63
C PRO A 386 -5.28 -12.36 -20.46
N PHE A 387 -6.04 -11.60 -19.68
CA PHE A 387 -7.49 -11.72 -19.52
C PHE A 387 -8.21 -10.55 -20.19
N LEU A 388 -9.38 -10.84 -20.75
CA LEU A 388 -10.30 -9.86 -21.29
C LEU A 388 -11.71 -10.16 -20.79
N ALA A 389 -12.39 -9.16 -20.25
CA ALA A 389 -13.81 -9.23 -19.95
C ALA A 389 -14.54 -7.99 -20.47
N VAL A 390 -15.75 -8.18 -20.99
CA VAL A 390 -16.53 -7.15 -21.67
C VAL A 390 -17.98 -7.12 -21.19
N ASP A 391 -18.54 -5.92 -21.09
CA ASP A 391 -19.98 -5.68 -21.04
C ASP A 391 -20.32 -4.78 -22.24
N SER A 392 -20.93 -5.38 -23.26
CA SER A 392 -21.25 -4.69 -24.51
C SER A 392 -22.40 -3.69 -24.36
N GLU A 393 -23.32 -3.91 -23.43
CA GLU A 393 -24.48 -3.02 -23.20
C GLU A 393 -24.03 -1.71 -22.54
N ASN A 394 -23.08 -1.80 -21.62
CA ASN A 394 -22.54 -0.66 -20.87
C ASN A 394 -21.22 -0.12 -21.43
N ASN A 395 -20.69 -0.74 -22.48
CA ASN A 395 -19.41 -0.43 -23.09
C ASN A 395 -18.25 -0.45 -22.06
N ILE A 396 -18.20 -1.50 -21.25
CA ILE A 396 -17.14 -1.71 -20.26
C ILE A 396 -16.16 -2.71 -20.84
N VAL A 397 -14.88 -2.38 -20.80
CA VAL A 397 -13.82 -3.31 -21.18
C VAL A 397 -12.79 -3.39 -20.07
N MET A 398 -12.57 -4.58 -19.54
CA MET A 398 -11.56 -4.87 -18.53
C MET A 398 -10.49 -5.79 -19.11
N ARG A 399 -9.23 -5.42 -18.89
CA ARG A 399 -8.08 -6.27 -19.19
C ARG A 399 -7.25 -6.47 -17.93
N TRP A 400 -6.78 -7.69 -17.73
CA TRP A 400 -5.74 -7.96 -16.75
C TRP A 400 -4.60 -8.74 -17.38
N ARG A 401 -3.35 -8.40 -17.05
CA ARG A 401 -2.19 -9.24 -17.39
C ARG A 401 -1.13 -9.20 -16.31
N ALA A 402 -0.37 -10.27 -16.21
CA ALA A 402 0.83 -10.27 -15.40
C ALA A 402 1.85 -9.25 -15.93
N HIS A 403 2.66 -8.68 -15.03
CA HIS A 403 3.85 -7.96 -15.46
C HIS A 403 4.86 -8.90 -16.13
N GLY A 404 5.79 -8.34 -16.93
CA GLY A 404 6.85 -9.08 -17.61
C GLY A 404 7.85 -9.79 -16.68
N VAL A 405 8.88 -10.42 -17.23
CA VAL A 405 9.91 -11.09 -16.41
C VAL A 405 10.58 -10.11 -15.42
N PRO A 406 10.85 -10.51 -14.16
CA PRO A 406 10.89 -11.88 -13.64
C PRO A 406 9.61 -12.30 -12.88
N ILE A 407 8.45 -12.27 -13.54
CA ILE A 407 7.20 -12.83 -13.02
C ILE A 407 7.39 -14.27 -12.50
N ARG A 408 6.93 -14.55 -11.28
CA ARG A 408 6.93 -15.91 -10.71
C ARG A 408 5.60 -16.59 -11.04
N THR A 409 5.57 -17.35 -12.12
CA THR A 409 4.35 -17.99 -12.63
C THR A 409 4.61 -19.40 -13.15
N SER A 410 3.54 -20.16 -13.43
CA SER A 410 3.61 -21.42 -14.16
C SER A 410 4.10 -21.22 -15.60
N LYS A 411 4.38 -22.31 -16.33
CA LYS A 411 4.78 -22.24 -17.75
C LYS A 411 3.79 -21.37 -18.53
N THR A 412 4.28 -20.25 -19.04
CA THR A 412 3.53 -19.21 -19.75
C THR A 412 4.28 -18.88 -21.03
N ILE A 413 3.55 -18.58 -22.10
CA ILE A 413 4.15 -18.12 -23.36
C ILE A 413 4.95 -16.83 -23.09
N PHE A 414 6.22 -16.83 -23.48
CA PHE A 414 7.12 -15.72 -23.17
C PHE A 414 6.68 -14.43 -23.89
N ALA A 415 6.17 -14.56 -25.11
CA ALA A 415 5.64 -13.44 -25.89
C ALA A 415 4.42 -12.74 -25.24
N ASP A 416 3.68 -13.41 -24.34
CA ASP A 416 2.55 -12.79 -23.64
C ASP A 416 2.97 -11.97 -22.41
N LEU A 417 4.25 -12.05 -22.01
CA LEU A 417 4.79 -11.40 -20.82
C LEU A 417 5.33 -10.01 -21.15
N HIS A 418 4.48 -8.99 -20.99
CA HIS A 418 4.81 -7.63 -21.36
C HIS A 418 5.24 -6.78 -20.16
N TYR A 419 6.24 -5.93 -20.34
CA TYR A 419 6.58 -4.91 -19.34
C TYR A 419 5.48 -3.86 -19.24
N ILE A 420 5.12 -3.47 -18.00
CA ILE A 420 4.08 -2.45 -17.73
C ILE A 420 4.38 -1.14 -18.48
N SER A 421 5.65 -0.73 -18.52
CA SER A 421 6.09 0.46 -19.25
C SER A 421 5.81 0.41 -20.75
N ASN A 422 5.88 -0.77 -21.37
CA ASN A 422 5.64 -0.97 -22.81
C ASN A 422 4.16 -0.86 -23.11
N GLU A 423 3.35 -1.50 -22.27
CA GLU A 423 1.89 -1.40 -22.34
C GLU A 423 1.46 0.06 -22.25
N ILE A 424 1.89 0.78 -21.20
CA ILE A 424 1.52 2.19 -20.99
C ILE A 424 2.00 3.08 -22.14
N ARG A 425 3.19 2.84 -22.70
CA ARG A 425 3.72 3.64 -23.80
C ARG A 425 2.88 3.52 -25.07
N ASN A 426 2.28 2.35 -25.30
CA ASN A 426 1.45 2.06 -26.47
C ASN A 426 -0.02 2.46 -26.29
N LEU A 427 -0.40 3.05 -25.14
CA LEU A 427 -1.75 3.56 -24.90
C LEU A 427 -1.87 5.04 -25.29
N GLY A 428 -2.95 5.37 -26.00
CA GLY A 428 -3.32 6.75 -26.32
C GLY A 428 -3.79 7.56 -25.11
N GLY A 429 -4.37 6.90 -24.10
CA GLY A 429 -4.99 7.55 -22.95
C GLY A 429 -6.42 8.05 -23.23
N GLY A 430 -6.95 8.83 -22.30
CA GLY A 430 -8.19 9.58 -22.46
C GLY A 430 -9.09 9.54 -21.21
N PRO A 431 -10.20 10.32 -21.20
CA PRO A 431 -11.10 10.43 -20.04
C PRO A 431 -11.81 9.11 -19.67
N ASN A 432 -11.79 8.13 -20.57
CA ASN A 432 -12.37 6.81 -20.35
C ASN A 432 -11.33 5.71 -20.16
N VAL A 433 -10.03 6.04 -20.21
CA VAL A 433 -8.95 5.08 -19.99
C VAL A 433 -8.56 5.10 -18.52
N VAL A 434 -8.57 3.92 -17.91
CA VAL A 434 -8.15 3.71 -16.54
C VAL A 434 -7.01 2.71 -16.54
N ILE A 435 -5.88 3.09 -15.96
CA ILE A 435 -4.71 2.23 -15.81
C ILE A 435 -4.56 1.90 -14.33
N VAL A 436 -4.48 0.63 -14.00
CA VAL A 436 -4.18 0.15 -12.65
C VAL A 436 -2.95 -0.72 -12.72
N PHE A 437 -1.96 -0.48 -11.85
CA PHE A 437 -0.83 -1.39 -11.74
C PHE A 437 -0.38 -1.63 -10.31
N ASN A 438 0.27 -2.77 -10.11
CA ASN A 438 1.08 -3.04 -8.94
C ASN A 438 2.32 -3.83 -9.30
N LEU A 439 3.31 -3.80 -8.41
CA LEU A 439 4.58 -4.47 -8.61
C LEU A 439 5.25 -4.72 -7.26
N CYS A 440 5.20 -5.95 -6.74
CA CYS A 440 5.80 -6.23 -5.43
C CYS A 440 6.31 -7.66 -5.26
N ALA A 441 5.40 -8.64 -5.21
CA ALA A 441 5.67 -9.98 -4.67
C ALA A 441 6.86 -10.67 -5.37
N HIS A 442 7.01 -10.42 -6.67
CA HIS A 442 8.03 -11.04 -7.51
C HIS A 442 9.40 -10.34 -7.44
N PHE A 443 9.46 -9.12 -6.88
CA PHE A 443 10.66 -8.29 -6.82
C PHE A 443 11.35 -8.29 -5.46
N THR A 444 10.70 -8.80 -4.41
CA THR A 444 11.23 -8.86 -3.03
C THR A 444 12.60 -9.54 -2.93
N THR A 445 12.91 -10.45 -3.85
CA THR A 445 14.18 -11.22 -3.86
C THR A 445 15.30 -10.58 -4.65
N LEU A 446 15.01 -9.54 -5.42
CA LEU A 446 15.98 -8.92 -6.31
C LEU A 446 16.68 -7.75 -5.60
N PRO A 447 17.94 -7.46 -5.96
CA PRO A 447 18.62 -6.26 -5.49
C PRO A 447 17.75 -5.02 -5.72
N VAL A 448 17.65 -4.14 -4.72
CA VAL A 448 16.67 -3.03 -4.75
C VAL A 448 16.88 -2.11 -5.96
N ARG A 449 18.12 -1.99 -6.45
CA ARG A 449 18.47 -1.24 -7.67
C ARG A 449 17.67 -1.69 -8.91
N ILE A 450 17.35 -2.98 -9.01
CA ILE A 450 16.58 -3.53 -10.13
C ILE A 450 15.12 -3.08 -10.05
N TYR A 451 14.56 -3.04 -8.84
CA TYR A 451 13.21 -2.53 -8.61
C TYR A 451 13.14 -1.02 -8.88
N ILE A 452 14.11 -0.24 -8.40
CA ILE A 452 14.22 1.21 -8.66
C ILE A 452 14.21 1.47 -10.18
N GLN A 453 15.04 0.77 -10.96
CA GLN A 453 15.07 0.91 -12.41
C GLN A 453 13.74 0.54 -13.07
N ARG A 454 13.10 -0.53 -12.60
CA ARG A 454 11.78 -0.96 -13.10
C ARG A 454 10.71 0.11 -12.85
N VAL A 455 10.66 0.66 -11.64
CA VAL A 455 9.71 1.72 -11.27
C VAL A 455 10.02 3.02 -12.01
N ALA A 456 11.29 3.39 -12.20
CA ALA A 456 11.71 4.57 -12.96
C ALA A 456 11.14 4.57 -14.38
N ARG A 457 11.20 3.42 -15.05
CA ARG A 457 10.73 3.26 -16.44
C ARG A 457 9.21 3.27 -16.52
N ILE A 458 8.51 2.66 -15.56
CA ILE A 458 7.05 2.75 -15.46
C ILE A 458 6.64 4.22 -15.24
N ARG A 459 7.29 4.90 -14.30
CA ARG A 459 7.08 6.32 -14.03
C ARG A 459 7.26 7.17 -15.28
N LYS A 460 8.34 6.97 -16.03
CA LYS A 460 8.59 7.69 -17.28
C LYS A 460 7.44 7.50 -18.27
N SER A 461 6.99 6.25 -18.50
CA SER A 461 5.85 5.98 -19.38
C SER A 461 4.56 6.66 -18.90
N ILE A 462 4.32 6.72 -17.59
CA ILE A 462 3.14 7.38 -17.00
C ILE A 462 3.22 8.90 -17.16
N VAL A 463 4.38 9.52 -16.92
CA VAL A 463 4.57 10.96 -17.11
C VAL A 463 4.36 11.33 -18.57
N GLU A 464 4.97 10.59 -19.51
CA GLU A 464 4.76 10.79 -20.94
C GLU A 464 3.27 10.63 -21.33
N LEU A 465 2.57 9.67 -20.72
CA LEU A 465 1.12 9.45 -20.95
C LEU A 465 0.27 10.61 -20.43
N LEU A 466 0.51 11.07 -19.19
CA LEU A 466 -0.27 12.15 -18.59
C LEU A 466 0.02 13.50 -19.27
N GLN A 467 1.21 13.70 -19.83
CA GLN A 467 1.51 14.87 -20.66
C GLN A 467 0.70 14.88 -21.96
N ARG A 468 0.55 13.73 -22.64
CA ARG A 468 -0.25 13.65 -23.88
C ARG A 468 -1.75 13.56 -23.65
N SER A 469 -2.17 12.97 -22.53
CA SER A 469 -3.58 12.71 -22.23
C SER A 469 -3.85 12.85 -20.72
N PRO A 470 -3.93 14.10 -20.22
CA PRO A 470 -4.04 14.39 -18.78
C PRO A 470 -5.32 13.89 -18.12
N GLU A 471 -6.38 13.61 -18.90
CA GLU A 471 -7.64 13.05 -18.39
C GLU A 471 -7.57 11.55 -18.08
N THR A 472 -6.45 10.89 -18.40
CA THR A 472 -6.26 9.46 -18.10
C THR A 472 -6.14 9.24 -16.60
N THR A 473 -6.92 8.30 -16.05
CA THR A 473 -6.80 7.96 -14.62
C THR A 473 -5.77 6.86 -14.44
N VAL A 474 -4.74 7.10 -13.62
CA VAL A 474 -3.69 6.13 -13.29
C VAL A 474 -3.72 5.83 -11.80
N ILE A 475 -3.84 4.54 -11.45
CA ILE A 475 -4.01 4.04 -10.08
C ILE A 475 -2.90 3.04 -9.76
N ILE A 476 -2.25 3.26 -8.64
CA ILE A 476 -1.20 2.42 -8.09
C ILE A 476 -1.77 1.71 -6.88
N LYS A 477 -1.83 0.38 -6.95
CA LYS A 477 -2.16 -0.46 -5.81
C LYS A 477 -0.87 -0.80 -5.07
N THR A 478 -0.74 -0.39 -3.81
CA THR A 478 0.43 -0.74 -2.99
C THR A 478 0.43 -2.23 -2.63
N ALA A 479 1.53 -2.68 -2.03
CA ALA A 479 1.72 -4.07 -1.71
C ALA A 479 0.81 -4.57 -0.57
N ASN A 480 0.55 -5.88 -0.55
CA ASN A 480 -0.15 -6.54 0.55
C ASN A 480 0.85 -7.07 1.56
N THR A 481 0.49 -7.12 2.85
CA THR A 481 1.21 -7.89 3.86
C THR A 481 0.93 -9.40 3.69
N GLY A 482 1.87 -10.26 4.10
CA GLY A 482 1.64 -11.70 4.11
C GLY A 482 2.88 -12.59 4.00
N TYR A 483 4.07 -12.05 3.75
CA TYR A 483 5.28 -12.86 3.60
C TYR A 483 6.25 -12.71 4.78
N LYS A 484 6.96 -13.78 5.14
CA LYS A 484 7.77 -13.87 6.38
C LYS A 484 9.09 -14.65 6.23
N ASP A 485 9.56 -14.86 5.01
CA ASP A 485 10.75 -15.65 4.69
C ASP A 485 11.77 -14.88 3.81
N VAL A 486 12.83 -15.58 3.37
CA VAL A 486 13.91 -14.99 2.56
C VAL A 486 13.56 -14.75 1.09
N TYR A 487 12.45 -15.33 0.64
CA TYR A 487 11.90 -15.26 -0.72
C TYR A 487 10.71 -14.30 -0.84
N GLY A 488 10.17 -13.88 0.29
CA GLY A 488 9.26 -12.77 0.49
C GLY A 488 9.20 -12.44 1.97
N SER A 489 9.31 -11.16 2.32
CA SER A 489 9.17 -10.68 3.70
C SER A 489 8.41 -9.37 3.67
N ASP A 490 7.57 -9.13 4.66
CA ASP A 490 6.91 -7.84 4.81
C ASP A 490 7.92 -6.69 4.99
N TRP A 491 9.10 -6.93 5.56
CA TRP A 491 10.15 -5.92 5.58
C TRP A 491 10.64 -5.59 4.16
N LEU A 492 10.89 -6.62 3.34
CA LEU A 492 11.25 -6.44 1.94
C LEU A 492 10.16 -5.70 1.17
N THR A 493 8.90 -6.08 1.39
CA THR A 493 7.73 -5.45 0.79
C THR A 493 7.61 -3.97 1.16
N LEU A 494 7.80 -3.62 2.43
CA LEU A 494 7.80 -2.23 2.89
C LEU A 494 8.89 -1.41 2.17
N GLN A 495 10.09 -1.99 2.02
CA GLN A 495 11.18 -1.33 1.30
C GLN A 495 10.82 -1.04 -0.15
N LEU A 496 10.14 -1.96 -0.85
CA LEU A 496 9.66 -1.72 -2.21
C LEU A 496 8.55 -0.65 -2.24
N ASP A 497 7.63 -0.67 -1.27
CA ASP A 497 6.55 0.32 -1.16
C ASP A 497 7.09 1.75 -0.93
N ILE A 498 8.15 1.89 -0.13
CA ILE A 498 8.86 3.18 0.08
C ILE A 498 9.39 3.71 -1.25
N VAL A 499 10.07 2.88 -2.06
CA VAL A 499 10.55 3.26 -3.39
C VAL A 499 9.39 3.70 -4.28
N LEU A 500 8.34 2.89 -4.35
CA LEU A 500 7.18 3.17 -5.20
C LEU A 500 6.56 4.53 -4.86
N ARG A 501 6.32 4.81 -3.59
CA ARG A 501 5.74 6.09 -3.14
C ARG A 501 6.66 7.26 -3.42
N LYS A 502 7.95 7.14 -3.13
CA LYS A 502 8.94 8.21 -3.35
C LYS A 502 9.05 8.56 -4.83
N MET A 503 9.09 7.55 -5.70
CA MET A 503 9.24 7.79 -7.13
C MET A 503 8.00 8.42 -7.77
N PHE A 504 6.81 8.16 -7.23
CA PHE A 504 5.55 8.75 -7.72
C PHE A 504 5.10 10.00 -6.96
N GLU A 505 5.92 10.49 -6.02
CA GLU A 505 5.65 11.72 -5.28
C GLU A 505 5.51 12.90 -6.25
N GLY A 506 4.44 13.70 -6.09
CA GLY A 506 4.16 14.86 -6.93
C GLY A 506 3.59 14.56 -8.33
N ILE A 507 3.40 13.28 -8.69
CA ILE A 507 2.74 12.90 -9.94
C ILE A 507 1.24 12.77 -9.69
N ALA A 508 0.41 13.21 -10.65
CA ALA A 508 -1.05 13.10 -10.60
C ALA A 508 -1.56 11.66 -10.80
N VAL A 509 -1.05 10.73 -9.99
CA VAL A 509 -1.51 9.34 -9.87
C VAL A 509 -2.32 9.18 -8.59
N VAL A 510 -3.13 8.13 -8.53
CA VAL A 510 -3.80 7.69 -7.31
C VAL A 510 -2.97 6.59 -6.65
N ILE A 511 -2.72 6.68 -5.34
CA ILE A 511 -2.11 5.59 -4.57
C ILE A 511 -3.17 5.04 -3.61
N ILE A 512 -3.57 3.78 -3.81
CA ILE A 512 -4.46 3.06 -2.89
C ILE A 512 -3.58 2.26 -1.93
N ASP A 513 -3.61 2.67 -0.65
CA ASP A 513 -2.77 2.11 0.41
C ASP A 513 -3.31 0.78 0.95
N VAL A 514 -3.11 -0.28 0.18
CA VAL A 514 -3.47 -1.66 0.54
C VAL A 514 -2.56 -2.23 1.62
N TRP A 515 -1.33 -1.74 1.72
CA TRP A 515 -0.38 -2.13 2.77
C TRP A 515 -1.00 -1.89 4.15
N GLN A 516 -1.51 -0.68 4.40
CA GLN A 516 -2.13 -0.38 5.70
C GLN A 516 -3.42 -1.18 5.91
N MET A 517 -4.25 -1.35 4.88
CA MET A 517 -5.48 -2.16 4.95
C MET A 517 -5.19 -3.60 5.38
N THR A 518 -4.21 -4.25 4.73
CA THR A 518 -3.86 -5.66 5.02
C THR A 518 -3.09 -5.82 6.32
N SER A 519 -2.27 -4.84 6.73
CA SER A 519 -1.50 -4.88 7.97
C SER A 519 -2.36 -4.81 9.24
N CYS A 520 -3.49 -4.10 9.22
CA CYS A 520 -4.33 -3.94 10.40
C CYS A 520 -5.56 -4.86 10.42
N HIS A 521 -5.91 -5.51 9.31
CA HIS A 521 -7.11 -6.34 9.25
C HIS A 521 -7.09 -7.49 10.26
N TYR A 522 -8.27 -7.89 10.73
CA TYR A 522 -8.41 -8.89 11.81
C TYR A 522 -8.31 -10.34 11.29
N SER A 523 -8.52 -10.59 9.99
CA SER A 523 -8.53 -11.95 9.39
C SER A 523 -7.16 -12.64 9.32
N GLY A 524 -6.11 -12.02 9.85
CA GLY A 524 -4.73 -12.49 9.70
C GLY A 524 -4.09 -12.08 8.39
N GLU A 525 -2.76 -12.21 8.34
CA GLU A 525 -1.94 -11.80 7.21
C GLU A 525 -1.99 -12.87 6.11
N ASN A 526 -2.34 -12.46 4.90
CA ASN A 526 -2.31 -13.30 3.71
C ASN A 526 -2.08 -12.39 2.51
N ILE A 527 -1.06 -12.70 1.71
CA ILE A 527 -0.73 -11.92 0.51
C ILE A 527 -1.91 -11.85 -0.47
N HIS A 528 -2.76 -12.89 -0.48
CA HIS A 528 -4.06 -12.93 -1.15
C HIS A 528 -5.18 -12.78 -0.10
N PRO A 529 -5.52 -11.55 0.31
CA PRO A 529 -6.47 -11.35 1.39
C PRO A 529 -7.88 -11.80 0.99
N GLY A 530 -8.74 -11.98 2.00
CA GLY A 530 -10.12 -12.42 1.79
C GLY A 530 -11.01 -11.38 1.10
N LYS A 531 -12.20 -11.82 0.68
CA LYS A 531 -13.18 -11.03 -0.07
C LYS A 531 -13.50 -9.67 0.55
N THR A 532 -13.60 -9.57 1.87
CA THR A 532 -13.87 -8.31 2.58
C THR A 532 -12.81 -7.25 2.29
N VAL A 533 -11.54 -7.61 2.33
CA VAL A 533 -10.45 -6.67 2.05
C VAL A 533 -10.47 -6.28 0.58
N ILE A 534 -10.60 -7.25 -0.34
CA ILE A 534 -10.68 -7.01 -1.79
C ILE A 534 -11.83 -6.06 -2.13
N GLN A 535 -13.00 -6.25 -1.51
CA GLN A 535 -14.14 -5.35 -1.70
C GLN A 535 -13.80 -3.92 -1.32
N ASN A 536 -13.16 -3.70 -0.17
CA ASN A 536 -12.77 -2.35 0.26
C ASN A 536 -11.67 -1.76 -0.65
N GLU A 537 -10.75 -2.57 -1.14
CA GLU A 537 -9.76 -2.15 -2.13
C GLU A 537 -10.44 -1.68 -3.44
N VAL A 538 -11.46 -2.41 -3.89
CA VAL A 538 -12.28 -2.07 -5.07
C VAL A 538 -13.18 -0.85 -4.82
N ASP A 539 -13.75 -0.70 -3.63
CA ASP A 539 -14.55 0.49 -3.24
C ASP A 539 -13.69 1.76 -3.30
N MET A 540 -12.43 1.69 -2.85
CA MET A 540 -11.44 2.77 -3.03
C MET A 540 -11.21 3.07 -4.51
N PHE A 541 -10.93 2.04 -5.31
CA PHE A 541 -10.74 2.16 -6.77
C PHE A 541 -11.94 2.86 -7.44
N LEU A 542 -13.16 2.42 -7.17
CA LEU A 542 -14.37 2.99 -7.75
C LEU A 542 -14.66 4.41 -7.23
N SER A 543 -14.29 4.73 -5.99
CA SER A 543 -14.44 6.08 -5.43
C SER A 543 -13.58 7.12 -6.16
N PHE A 544 -12.42 6.74 -6.73
CA PHE A 544 -11.63 7.62 -7.59
C PHE A 544 -12.19 7.76 -9.01
N LEU A 545 -12.91 6.76 -9.51
CA LEU A 545 -13.55 6.84 -10.83
C LEU A 545 -14.88 7.61 -10.78
N CYS A 546 -15.59 7.53 -9.65
CA CYS A 546 -16.94 8.03 -9.47
C CYS A 546 -17.09 8.74 -8.11
N PRO A 547 -16.39 9.88 -7.93
CA PRO A 547 -16.31 10.57 -6.65
C PRO A 547 -17.68 11.09 -6.20
N VAL A 548 -17.87 11.14 -4.87
CA VAL A 548 -19.11 11.57 -4.20
C VAL A 548 -19.13 13.07 -4.00
#